data_AF-A0A068J3J5-F1
#
_entry.id   AF-A0A068J3J5-F1
#
_cell.length_a   1.000
_cell.length_b   1.000
_cell.length_c   1.000
_cell.angle_alpha   90.00
_cell.angle_beta   90.00
_cell.angle_gamma   90.00
#
_symmetry.space_group_name_H-M   'P 1'
#
loop_
_entity.id
_entity.type
_entity.pdbx_description
1 polymer ?
#
loop_
_entity_poly.entity_id
_entity_poly.type
_entity_poly.pdbx_seq_one_letter_code
_entity_poly.pdbx_strand_id
1 'polypeptide(L)'
;VGKGHGFAGVVSRYGFSRGPMTRGSKHHRAPGSAGAGTFPSRVYPRKKMPGRWKTSRRKYNRVRPLKLDVRHSLLWLQGSVPGKTGNIIQISPV
;
A
#
# COMPACT_ATOMS: atom_id res chain seq x y z
N VAL A 1 8.43 1.91 9.59
CA VAL A 1 7.28 2.68 9.00
C VAL A 1 7.34 2.54 7.48
N GLY A 2 6.23 2.36 6.76
CA GLY A 2 6.26 2.14 5.31
C GLY A 2 6.85 3.30 4.50
N LYS A 3 7.32 3.04 3.27
CA LYS A 3 7.80 4.11 2.37
C LYS A 3 6.65 5.06 2.00
N GLY A 4 6.92 6.36 1.96
CA GLY A 4 5.98 7.37 1.48
C GLY A 4 5.92 7.40 -0.04
N HIS A 5 4.70 7.37 -0.58
CA HIS A 5 4.44 7.44 -2.03
C HIS A 5 3.68 8.73 -2.45
N GLY A 6 3.45 9.67 -1.52
CA GLY A 6 2.77 10.93 -1.84
C GLY A 6 1.30 10.76 -2.20
N PHE A 7 0.78 11.62 -3.09
CA PHE A 7 -0.56 11.47 -3.66
C PHE A 7 -0.53 10.43 -4.78
N ALA A 8 -1.43 9.44 -4.71
CA ALA A 8 -1.47 8.34 -5.66
C ALA A 8 -2.87 8.18 -6.27
N GLY A 9 -2.91 7.87 -7.56
CA GLY A 9 -4.12 7.48 -8.28
C GLY A 9 -4.65 6.10 -7.84
N VAL A 10 -5.88 5.77 -8.23
CA VAL A 10 -6.58 4.55 -7.77
C VAL A 10 -5.92 3.24 -8.21
N VAL A 11 -5.30 3.23 -9.40
CA VAL A 11 -4.58 2.08 -9.93
C VAL A 11 -3.43 1.71 -9.00
N SER A 12 -2.54 2.66 -8.72
CA SER A 12 -1.41 2.42 -7.83
C SER A 12 -1.91 2.17 -6.40
N ARG A 13 -2.79 3.03 -5.87
CA ARG A 13 -3.20 3.03 -4.45
C ARG A 13 -3.98 1.80 -4.02
N TYR A 14 -4.84 1.28 -4.88
CA TYR A 14 -5.78 0.22 -4.56
C TYR A 14 -5.71 -0.99 -5.49
N GLY A 15 -4.79 -0.99 -6.47
CA GLY A 15 -4.66 -2.09 -7.43
C GLY A 15 -5.83 -2.17 -8.42
N PHE A 16 -6.45 -1.04 -8.77
CA PHE A 16 -7.52 -1.03 -9.77
C PHE A 16 -6.97 -1.40 -11.15
N SER A 17 -7.72 -2.19 -11.91
CA SER A 17 -7.42 -2.47 -13.31
C SER A 17 -7.53 -1.19 -14.14
N ARG A 18 -6.64 -1.06 -15.14
CA ARG A 18 -6.71 0.02 -16.13
C ARG A 18 -7.72 -0.34 -17.24
N GLY A 19 -8.27 0.68 -17.90
CA GLY A 19 -9.08 0.48 -19.09
C GLY A 19 -8.27 0.12 -20.34
N PRO A 20 -8.93 -0.24 -21.46
CA PRO A 20 -8.28 -0.51 -22.73
C PRO A 20 -7.46 0.69 -23.22
N MET A 21 -6.32 0.41 -23.87
CA MET A 21 -5.43 1.43 -24.43
C MET A 21 -5.69 1.72 -25.92
N THR A 22 -6.41 0.83 -26.60
CA THR A 22 -6.73 0.94 -28.03
C THR A 22 -8.24 0.93 -28.24
N ARG A 23 -8.69 0.92 -29.51
CA ARG A 23 -10.11 0.87 -29.92
C ARG A 23 -10.96 2.04 -29.38
N GLY A 24 -10.40 3.26 -29.41
CA GLY A 24 -11.14 4.50 -29.13
C GLY A 24 -11.45 4.78 -27.65
N SER A 25 -10.90 3.99 -26.72
CA SER A 25 -11.06 4.24 -25.29
C SER A 25 -10.44 5.58 -24.88
N LYS A 26 -11.22 6.41 -24.17
CA LYS A 26 -10.75 7.66 -23.54
C LYS A 26 -10.46 7.50 -22.04
N HIS A 27 -10.68 6.30 -21.49
CA HIS A 27 -10.61 6.04 -20.06
C HIS A 27 -9.53 5.00 -19.76
N HIS A 28 -8.32 5.46 -19.43
CA HIS A 28 -7.18 4.56 -19.23
C HIS A 28 -6.91 4.28 -17.74
N ARG A 29 -6.72 5.32 -16.92
CA ARG A 29 -6.30 5.19 -15.52
C ARG A 29 -7.19 5.93 -14.53
N ALA A 30 -8.27 6.53 -15.02
CA ALA A 30 -9.23 7.21 -14.18
C ALA A 30 -10.02 6.18 -13.33
N PRO A 31 -10.62 6.61 -12.21
CA PRO A 31 -11.52 5.76 -11.46
C PRO A 31 -12.78 5.49 -12.29
N GLY A 32 -13.27 4.25 -12.25
CA GLY A 32 -14.58 3.91 -12.78
C GLY A 32 -15.72 4.56 -11.99
N SER A 33 -16.95 4.09 -12.19
CA SER A 33 -18.13 4.70 -11.55
C SER A 33 -18.01 4.82 -10.02
N ALA A 34 -18.37 5.99 -9.50
CA ALA A 34 -18.33 6.30 -8.07
C ALA A 34 -19.48 5.65 -7.28
N GLY A 35 -20.61 5.31 -7.93
CA GLY A 35 -21.80 4.77 -7.27
C GLY A 35 -22.89 4.33 -8.25
N ALA A 36 -23.99 3.82 -7.69
CA ALA A 36 -25.22 3.60 -8.44
C ALA A 36 -25.93 4.95 -8.70
N GLY A 37 -26.80 5.00 -9.72
CA GLY A 37 -27.53 6.21 -10.12
C GLY A 37 -28.64 6.61 -9.15
N THR A 38 -29.90 6.45 -9.56
CA THR A 38 -31.09 7.01 -8.89
C THR A 38 -31.25 6.61 -7.42
N PHE A 39 -30.99 5.34 -7.08
CA PHE A 39 -30.93 4.90 -5.69
C PHE A 39 -29.50 4.38 -5.45
N PRO A 40 -28.71 4.93 -4.51
CA PRO A 40 -29.02 5.84 -3.40
C PRO A 40 -28.76 7.35 -3.66
N SER A 41 -28.55 7.78 -4.92
CA SER A 41 -28.26 9.19 -5.28
C SER A 41 -27.09 9.83 -4.51
N ARG A 42 -26.15 9.02 -3.99
CA ARG A 42 -24.97 9.50 -3.27
C ARG A 42 -23.81 8.53 -3.41
N VAL A 43 -22.60 9.05 -3.20
CA VAL A 43 -21.40 8.21 -3.08
C VAL A 43 -21.30 7.67 -1.66
N TYR A 44 -21.09 6.36 -1.52
CA TYR A 44 -20.89 5.74 -0.21
C TYR A 44 -19.60 6.24 0.46
N PRO A 45 -19.60 6.43 1.79
CA PRO A 45 -18.39 6.81 2.52
C PRO A 45 -17.29 5.75 2.34
N ARG A 46 -16.04 6.19 2.39
CA ARG A 46 -14.84 5.33 2.23
C ARG A 46 -14.74 4.64 0.85
N LYS A 47 -15.48 5.11 -0.16
CA LYS A 47 -15.25 4.74 -1.56
C LYS A 47 -13.78 4.97 -1.91
N LYS A 48 -13.16 3.98 -2.55
CA LYS A 48 -11.75 4.02 -2.95
C LYS A 48 -11.55 5.10 -4.02
N MET A 49 -10.84 6.16 -3.64
CA MET A 49 -10.61 7.37 -4.45
C MET A 49 -9.13 7.78 -4.43
N PRO A 50 -8.63 8.54 -5.43
CA PRO A 50 -7.25 9.01 -5.41
C PRO A 50 -6.97 9.83 -4.15
N GLY A 51 -5.74 9.80 -3.67
CA GLY A 51 -5.39 10.48 -2.42
C GLY A 51 -4.00 10.14 -1.91
N ARG A 52 -3.64 10.73 -0.78
CA ARG A 52 -2.36 10.45 -0.12
C ARG A 52 -2.24 8.96 0.23
N TRP A 53 -1.23 8.31 -0.30
CA TRP A 53 -0.85 6.96 0.10
C TRP A 53 -0.39 7.02 1.54
N LYS A 54 -1.20 6.48 2.46
CA LYS A 54 -0.89 6.54 3.88
C LYS A 54 0.35 5.71 4.16
N THR A 55 1.37 6.38 4.67
CA THR A 55 2.51 5.76 5.34
C THR A 55 2.05 5.38 6.74
N SER A 56 1.41 4.22 6.88
CA SER A 56 1.01 3.69 8.18
C SER A 56 2.07 2.73 8.75
N ARG A 57 2.04 2.54 10.07
CA ARG A 57 2.73 1.42 10.71
C ARG A 57 2.13 0.13 10.14
N ARG A 58 2.98 -0.75 9.61
CA ARG A 58 2.60 -2.10 9.16
C ARG A 58 3.33 -3.10 10.05
N LYS A 59 2.59 -4.07 10.56
CA LYS A 59 3.14 -5.22 11.28
C LYS A 59 3.25 -6.38 10.31
N TYR A 60 4.40 -7.03 10.28
CA TYR A 60 4.62 -8.27 9.56
C TYR A 60 4.71 -9.37 10.61
N ASN A 61 3.81 -10.35 10.53
CA ASN A 61 3.77 -11.45 11.47
C ASN A 61 4.63 -12.61 10.94
N ARG A 62 5.13 -13.46 11.85
CA ARG A 62 5.86 -14.71 11.54
C ARG A 62 7.16 -14.51 10.76
N VAL A 63 7.90 -13.45 11.06
CA VAL A 63 9.26 -13.24 10.53
C VAL A 63 10.22 -14.16 11.31
N ARG A 64 11.04 -14.94 10.61
CA ARG A 64 12.01 -15.85 11.24
C ARG A 64 13.39 -15.17 11.37
N PRO A 65 14.03 -15.14 12.54
CA PRO A 65 15.43 -14.74 12.65
C PRO A 65 16.33 -15.83 12.06
N LEU A 66 17.30 -15.44 11.24
CA LEU A 66 18.25 -16.36 10.60
C LEU A 66 19.53 -16.50 11.42
N LYS A 67 20.09 -15.38 11.85
CA LYS A 67 21.34 -15.34 12.60
C LYS A 67 21.40 -14.09 13.48
N LEU A 68 22.06 -14.21 14.62
CA LEU A 68 22.39 -13.12 15.53
C LEU A 68 23.92 -13.01 15.61
N ASP A 69 24.45 -11.83 15.32
CA ASP A 69 25.85 -11.51 15.57
C ASP A 69 25.94 -10.56 16.77
N VAL A 70 26.33 -11.10 17.91
CA VAL A 70 26.44 -10.34 19.15
C VAL A 70 27.64 -9.38 19.09
N ARG A 71 28.70 -9.71 18.35
CA ARG A 71 29.92 -8.87 18.28
C ARG A 71 29.65 -7.56 17.54
N HIS A 72 28.86 -7.63 16.47
CA HIS A 72 28.48 -6.47 15.67
C HIS A 72 27.09 -5.92 16.01
N SER A 73 26.38 -6.54 16.97
CA SER A 73 24.99 -6.21 17.31
C SER A 73 24.05 -6.21 16.10
N LEU A 74 24.21 -7.20 15.22
CA LEU A 74 23.43 -7.37 14.00
C LEU A 74 22.44 -8.52 14.13
N LEU A 75 21.21 -8.31 13.65
CA LEU A 75 20.18 -9.32 13.55
C LEU A 75 19.78 -9.50 12.09
N TRP A 76 19.93 -10.71 11.57
CA TRP A 76 19.45 -11.06 10.25
C TRP A 76 18.04 -11.65 10.34
N LEU A 77 17.10 -11.06 9.60
CA LEU A 77 15.72 -11.49 9.50
C LEU A 77 15.45 -12.07 8.11
N GLN A 78 14.67 -13.16 8.06
CA GLN A 78 14.21 -13.73 6.80
C GLN A 78 13.11 -12.84 6.19
N GLY A 79 13.32 -12.37 4.95
CA GLY A 79 12.32 -11.64 4.17
C GLY A 79 12.54 -10.13 4.15
N SER A 80 11.45 -9.38 3.93
CA SER A 80 11.50 -7.92 3.77
C SER A 80 10.92 -7.17 4.97
N VAL A 81 11.50 -6.02 5.28
CA VAL A 81 11.08 -5.16 6.39
C VAL A 81 10.50 -3.84 5.83
N PRO A 82 9.39 -3.34 6.37
CA PRO A 82 8.76 -2.12 5.87
C PRO A 82 9.55 -0.86 6.24
N GLY A 83 10.14 -0.23 5.23
CA GLY A 83 10.78 1.07 5.36
C GLY A 83 11.91 1.27 4.35
N LYS A 84 12.56 2.42 4.44
CA LYS A 84 13.89 2.61 3.86
C LYS A 84 14.96 2.21 4.89
N THR A 85 16.20 2.03 4.44
CA THR A 85 17.37 1.86 5.32
C THR A 85 17.46 3.00 6.33
N GLY A 86 17.84 2.69 7.57
CA GLY A 86 17.93 3.66 8.68
C GLY A 86 16.61 3.98 9.39
N ASN A 87 15.51 3.31 9.04
CA ASN A 87 14.23 3.51 9.73
C ASN A 87 14.17 2.73 11.05
N ILE A 88 13.49 3.30 12.05
CA ILE A 88 13.24 2.64 13.33
C ILE A 88 12.22 1.52 13.12
N ILE A 89 12.55 0.34 13.64
CA ILE A 89 11.74 -0.87 13.59
C ILE A 89 11.55 -1.37 15.01
N GLN A 90 10.32 -1.74 15.35
CA GLN A 90 10.00 -2.38 16.61
C GLN A 90 9.85 -3.88 16.36
N ILE A 91 10.62 -4.68 17.08
CA ILE A 91 10.52 -6.14 17.07
C ILE A 91 9.94 -6.54 18.41
N SER A 92 8.81 -7.26 18.39
CA SER A 92 8.21 -7.84 19.58
C SER A 92 7.94 -9.32 19.31
N PRO A 93 8.12 -10.20 20.32
CA PRO A 93 7.52 -11.52 20.26
C PRO A 93 6.00 -11.38 20.08
N VAL A 94 5.40 -12.39 19.46
CA VAL A 94 3.95 -12.51 19.31
C VAL A 94 3.40 -13.21 20.54
#